data_AF-A0A2S9GWG8-F1
#
_entry.id   AF-A0A2S9GWG8-F1
#
_cell.length_a   1.000
_cell.length_b   1.000
_cell.length_c   1.000
_cell.angle_alpha   90.00
_cell.angle_beta   90.00
_cell.angle_gamma   90.00
#
_symmetry.space_group_name_H-M   'P 1'
#
loop_
_entity.id
_entity.type
_entity.pdbx_description
1 polymer ?
#
loop_
_entity_poly.entity_id
_entity_poly.type
_entity_poly.pdbx_seq_one_letter_code
_entity_poly.pdbx_strand_id
1 'polypeptide(L)'
;MAASIEKLSILLMMNNLKTWLLAIACSALFCLPCFAEADTGLAQVRFDQLPVSAQKTLGLIKQNGPFPFDKDGVVFGNYEGILPKQKRGYYHEYTVPTAGAKNRGAQRIVMGGTLQNSPDFYYTNDHYASFKRIQE
;
A
#
# COMPACT_ATOMS: atom_id res chain seq x y z
N MET A 1 54.78 33.66 29.38
CA MET A 1 54.33 33.27 28.02
C MET A 1 53.48 31.99 27.98
N ALA A 2 53.56 31.08 28.96
CA ALA A 2 52.78 29.83 28.96
C ALA A 2 51.26 29.97 29.27
N ALA A 3 50.85 30.98 30.06
CA ALA A 3 49.45 31.13 30.47
C ALA A 3 48.49 31.63 29.37
N SER A 4 49.03 32.16 28.26
CA SER A 4 48.21 32.71 27.16
C SER A 4 47.80 31.67 26.13
N ILE A 5 48.48 30.52 26.09
CA ILE A 5 48.26 29.45 25.10
C ILE A 5 47.16 28.50 25.59
N GLU A 6 47.06 28.26 26.91
CA GLU A 6 46.00 27.41 27.47
C GLU A 6 44.60 28.02 27.34
N LYS A 7 44.47 29.35 27.44
CA LYS A 7 43.18 30.03 27.21
C LYS A 7 42.71 29.92 25.75
N LEU A 8 43.63 29.83 24.79
CA LEU A 8 43.31 29.67 23.38
C LEU A 8 42.86 28.24 23.05
N SER A 9 43.47 27.23 23.69
CA SER A 9 43.06 25.81 23.54
C SER A 9 41.68 25.51 24.14
N ILE A 10 41.33 26.11 25.27
CA ILE A 10 39.99 25.94 25.88
C ILE A 10 38.91 26.63 25.03
N LEU A 11 39.22 27.80 24.44
CA LEU A 11 38.28 28.54 23.60
C LEU A 11 37.97 27.83 22.27
N LEU A 12 38.94 27.07 21.72
CA LEU A 12 38.76 26.24 20.52
C LEU A 12 38.00 24.92 20.77
N MET A 13 37.99 24.39 22.00
CA MET A 13 37.14 23.24 22.35
C MET A 13 35.67 23.63 22.56
N MET A 14 35.38 24.85 23.01
CA MET A 14 34.01 25.31 23.30
C MET A 14 33.18 25.66 22.04
N ASN A 15 33.83 25.93 20.90
CA ASN A 15 33.14 26.24 19.65
C ASN A 15 32.69 25.00 18.86
N ASN A 16 33.20 23.81 19.21
CA ASN A 16 32.82 22.54 18.57
C ASN A 16 31.78 21.74 19.37
N LEU A 17 31.47 22.12 20.61
CA LEU A 17 30.44 21.44 21.40
C LEU A 17 29.03 22.03 21.16
N LYS A 18 28.94 23.32 20.86
CA LYS A 18 27.67 23.97 20.49
C LYS A 18 27.12 23.49 19.14
N THR A 19 28.00 23.14 18.20
CA THR A 19 27.63 22.64 16.87
C THR A 19 27.08 21.21 16.92
N TRP A 20 27.42 20.40 17.92
CA TRP A 20 26.90 19.04 18.08
C TRP A 20 25.57 18.95 18.86
N LEU A 21 25.29 19.92 19.74
CA LEU A 21 23.98 19.99 20.43
C LEU A 21 22.85 20.46 19.50
N LEU A 22 23.14 21.23 18.45
CA LEU A 22 22.17 21.56 17.40
C LEU A 22 21.90 20.40 16.43
N ALA A 23 22.83 19.45 16.30
CA ALA A 23 22.70 18.33 15.37
C ALA A 23 21.83 17.17 15.91
N ILE A 24 21.58 17.10 17.22
CA ILE A 24 20.72 16.07 17.83
C ILE A 24 19.28 16.59 18.03
N ALA A 25 19.09 17.90 18.20
CA ALA A 25 17.76 18.50 18.35
C ALA A 25 16.94 18.56 17.05
N CYS A 26 17.58 18.49 15.87
CA CYS A 26 16.87 18.45 14.59
C CYS A 26 16.48 17.04 14.12
N SER A 27 16.98 15.97 14.76
CA SER A 27 16.75 14.59 14.33
C SER A 27 15.41 14.01 14.82
N ALA A 28 14.74 14.68 15.77
CA ALA A 28 13.44 14.28 16.31
C ALA A 28 12.25 14.94 15.59
N LEU A 29 12.51 15.71 14.52
CA LEU A 29 11.51 16.08 13.50
C LEU A 29 11.53 15.09 12.33
N PHE A 30 11.75 13.80 12.59
CA PHE A 30 11.46 12.77 11.61
C PHE A 30 9.95 12.57 11.55
N CYS A 31 9.33 13.43 10.73
CA CYS A 31 8.08 13.26 10.02
C CYS A 31 7.39 11.93 10.37
N LEU A 32 6.41 11.97 11.28
CA LEU A 32 5.40 10.92 11.32
C LEU A 32 4.85 10.82 9.90
N PRO A 33 4.94 9.68 9.20
CA PRO A 33 4.17 9.52 7.98
C PRO A 33 2.71 9.60 8.43
N CYS A 34 2.10 10.76 8.19
CA CYS A 34 0.66 10.87 8.22
C CYS A 34 0.19 9.94 7.09
N PHE A 35 -0.08 8.68 7.43
CA PHE A 35 -0.85 7.80 6.58
C PHE A 35 -2.24 8.39 6.51
N ALA A 36 -2.41 9.39 5.64
CA ALA A 36 -3.71 9.81 5.19
C ALA A 36 -4.27 8.62 4.42
N GLU A 37 -5.17 7.88 5.06
CA GLU A 37 -5.99 6.91 4.36
C GLU A 37 -6.80 7.73 3.34
N ALA A 38 -6.43 7.60 2.06
CA ALA A 38 -7.14 8.30 1.01
C ALA A 38 -8.57 7.78 1.01
N ASP A 39 -9.52 8.60 1.45
CA ASP A 39 -10.92 8.33 1.22
C ASP A 39 -11.14 8.40 -0.29
N THR A 40 -11.07 7.23 -0.91
CA THR A 40 -11.16 7.06 -2.36
C THR A 40 -12.54 7.42 -2.90
N GLY A 41 -13.54 7.66 -2.04
CA GLY A 41 -14.94 7.84 -2.43
C GLY A 41 -15.58 6.57 -3.00
N LEU A 42 -14.86 5.43 -3.00
CA LEU A 42 -15.37 4.15 -3.45
C LEU A 42 -16.36 3.60 -2.44
N ALA A 43 -17.41 2.97 -2.95
CA ALA A 43 -18.32 2.19 -2.12
C ALA A 43 -17.55 1.10 -1.36
N GLN A 44 -18.00 0.75 -0.16
CA GLN A 44 -17.39 -0.30 0.64
C GLN A 44 -18.29 -1.53 0.68
N VAL A 45 -17.68 -2.71 0.82
CA VAL A 45 -18.39 -3.97 1.02
C VAL A 45 -17.66 -4.79 2.09
N ARG A 46 -18.39 -5.31 3.06
CA ARG A 46 -17.79 -6.21 4.06
C ARG A 46 -17.48 -7.57 3.45
N PHE A 47 -16.45 -8.24 3.95
CA PHE A 47 -16.05 -9.58 3.50
C PHE A 47 -17.22 -10.59 3.52
N ASP A 48 -18.02 -10.58 4.59
CA ASP A 48 -19.16 -11.49 4.77
C ASP A 48 -20.34 -11.21 3.83
N GLN A 49 -20.37 -10.04 3.18
CA GLN A 49 -21.37 -9.67 2.18
C GLN A 49 -20.94 -10.01 0.75
N LEU A 50 -19.68 -10.42 0.55
CA LEU A 50 -19.20 -10.85 -0.76
C LEU A 50 -19.83 -12.19 -1.17
N PRO A 51 -20.02 -12.44 -2.47
CA PRO A 51 -20.34 -13.78 -2.95
C PRO A 51 -19.32 -14.82 -2.46
N VAL A 52 -19.78 -16.05 -2.19
CA VAL A 52 -18.92 -17.14 -1.69
C VAL A 52 -17.71 -17.39 -2.59
N SER A 53 -17.86 -17.25 -3.92
CA SER A 53 -16.72 -17.37 -4.84
C SER A 53 -15.68 -16.27 -4.66
N ALA A 54 -16.11 -15.03 -4.40
CA ALA A 54 -15.20 -13.92 -4.13
C ALA A 54 -14.47 -14.11 -2.80
N GLN A 55 -15.16 -14.57 -1.75
CA GLN A 55 -14.53 -14.90 -0.47
C GLN A 55 -13.43 -15.97 -0.64
N LYS A 56 -13.70 -17.02 -1.42
CA LYS A 56 -12.72 -18.06 -1.76
C LYS A 56 -11.54 -17.51 -2.56
N THR A 57 -11.80 -16.69 -3.59
CA THR A 57 -10.73 -16.05 -4.37
C THR A 57 -9.85 -15.19 -3.47
N LEU A 58 -10.43 -14.41 -2.55
CA LEU A 58 -9.64 -13.60 -1.61
C LEU A 58 -8.74 -14.46 -0.72
N GLY A 59 -9.25 -15.60 -0.24
CA GLY A 59 -8.46 -16.59 0.50
C GLY A 59 -7.26 -17.12 -0.31
N LEU A 60 -7.47 -17.43 -1.59
CA LEU A 60 -6.38 -17.85 -2.49
C LEU A 60 -5.35 -16.73 -2.71
N ILE A 61 -5.79 -15.49 -2.87
CA ILE A 61 -4.88 -14.34 -3.02
C ILE A 61 -3.98 -14.22 -1.78
N LYS A 62 -4.55 -14.31 -0.58
CA LYS A 62 -3.81 -14.26 0.68
C LYS A 62 -2.83 -15.41 0.86
N GLN A 63 -3.14 -16.57 0.31
CA GLN A 63 -2.25 -17.75 0.31
C GLN A 63 -1.25 -17.75 -0.85
N ASN A 64 -1.32 -16.74 -1.73
CA ASN A 64 -0.53 -16.65 -2.94
C ASN A 64 -0.73 -17.84 -3.90
N GLY A 65 -1.98 -18.29 -4.04
CA GLY A 65 -2.38 -19.34 -4.98
C GLY A 65 -2.49 -20.75 -4.34
N PRO A 66 -2.62 -21.81 -5.16
CA PRO A 66 -2.62 -21.81 -6.63
C PRO A 66 -3.85 -21.11 -7.23
N PHE A 67 -3.68 -20.47 -8.39
CA PHE A 67 -4.76 -19.76 -9.07
C PHE A 67 -5.34 -20.57 -10.24
N PRO A 68 -6.67 -20.61 -10.41
CA PRO A 68 -7.32 -21.47 -11.38
C PRO A 68 -7.32 -20.94 -12.82
N PHE A 69 -7.02 -19.65 -13.06
CA PHE A 69 -7.02 -19.08 -14.40
C PHE A 69 -5.67 -18.46 -14.77
N ASP A 70 -5.27 -18.61 -16.04
CA ASP A 70 -3.98 -18.13 -16.57
C ASP A 70 -3.72 -16.63 -16.43
N LYS A 71 -4.79 -15.85 -16.22
CA LYS A 71 -4.72 -14.39 -16.09
C LYS A 71 -4.77 -13.93 -14.64
N ASP A 72 -4.87 -14.83 -13.68
CA ASP A 72 -4.87 -14.46 -12.28
C ASP A 72 -3.46 -14.02 -11.85
N GLY A 73 -3.37 -12.90 -11.15
CA GLY A 73 -2.12 -12.29 -10.72
C GLY A 73 -1.42 -11.41 -11.76
N VAL A 74 -1.97 -11.25 -12.97
CA VAL A 74 -1.41 -10.30 -13.95
C VAL A 74 -1.67 -8.87 -13.52
N VAL A 75 -0.85 -7.93 -14.03
CA VAL A 75 -0.98 -6.51 -13.71
C VAL A 75 -2.30 -5.95 -14.25
N PHE A 76 -3.07 -5.30 -13.38
CA PHE A 76 -4.23 -4.49 -13.73
C PHE A 76 -3.80 -3.05 -14.00
N GLY A 77 -4.18 -2.51 -15.16
CA GLY A 77 -3.70 -1.21 -15.64
C GLY A 77 -4.36 0.00 -14.99
N ASN A 78 -5.60 -0.13 -14.50
CA ASN A 78 -6.42 0.99 -14.01
C ASN A 78 -6.48 2.18 -15.01
N TYR A 79 -6.73 1.90 -16.29
CA TYR A 79 -6.69 2.91 -17.37
C TYR A 79 -7.80 3.95 -17.24
N GLU A 80 -8.96 3.53 -16.76
CA GLU A 80 -10.14 4.35 -16.49
C GLU A 80 -9.96 5.19 -15.21
N GLY A 81 -8.96 4.85 -14.38
CA GLY A 81 -8.61 5.60 -13.17
C GLY A 81 -9.67 5.57 -12.08
N ILE A 82 -10.51 4.53 -12.04
CA ILE A 82 -11.56 4.38 -11.02
C ILE A 82 -10.93 4.09 -9.66
N LEU A 83 -9.88 3.26 -9.62
CA LEU A 83 -9.07 3.05 -8.43
C LEU A 83 -8.09 4.22 -8.26
N PRO A 84 -7.57 4.46 -7.03
CA PRO A 84 -6.56 5.49 -6.80
C PRO A 84 -5.37 5.41 -7.76
N LYS A 85 -4.84 6.57 -8.15
CA LYS A 85 -3.66 6.61 -9.01
C LYS A 85 -2.43 6.11 -8.25
N GLN A 86 -1.80 5.07 -8.79
CA GLN A 86 -0.62 4.42 -8.22
C GLN A 86 0.40 4.12 -9.31
N LYS A 87 1.62 3.74 -8.93
CA LYS A 87 2.68 3.34 -9.87
C LYS A 87 2.25 2.12 -10.71
N ARG A 88 2.79 2.00 -11.92
CA ARG A 88 2.55 0.82 -12.78
C ARG A 88 2.96 -0.46 -12.06
N GLY A 89 2.14 -1.50 -12.17
CA GLY A 89 2.36 -2.77 -11.48
C GLY A 89 1.92 -2.77 -10.01
N TYR A 90 1.25 -1.71 -9.53
CA TYR A 90 0.70 -1.70 -8.17
C TYR A 90 -0.54 -2.60 -8.02
N TYR A 91 -1.34 -2.71 -9.08
CA TYR A 91 -2.58 -3.48 -9.06
C TYR A 91 -2.44 -4.80 -9.78
N HIS A 92 -3.03 -5.86 -9.22
CA HIS A 92 -3.07 -7.20 -9.81
C HIS A 92 -4.51 -7.73 -9.81
N GLU A 93 -4.95 -8.34 -10.92
CA GLU A 93 -6.32 -8.86 -11.05
C GLU A 93 -6.42 -10.36 -10.81
N TYR A 94 -7.57 -10.78 -10.27
CA TYR A 94 -7.89 -12.17 -10.00
C TYR A 94 -9.35 -12.45 -10.37
N THR A 95 -9.57 -13.60 -10.99
CA THR A 95 -10.89 -14.04 -11.44
C THR A 95 -11.73 -14.51 -10.27
N VAL A 96 -12.98 -14.04 -10.22
CA VAL A 96 -14.00 -14.61 -9.33
C VAL A 96 -14.91 -15.50 -10.18
N PRO A 97 -14.91 -16.83 -9.97
CA PRO A 97 -15.77 -17.74 -10.72
C PRO A 97 -17.25 -17.37 -10.57
N THR A 98 -17.94 -17.33 -11.71
CA THR A 98 -19.40 -17.19 -11.75
C THR A 98 -20.02 -18.55 -12.08
N ALA A 99 -20.96 -19.01 -11.25
CA ALA A 99 -21.61 -20.31 -11.45
C ALA A 99 -22.28 -20.38 -12.83
N GLY A 100 -22.04 -21.47 -13.57
CA GLY A 100 -22.61 -21.69 -14.90
C GLY A 100 -21.99 -20.86 -16.03
N ALA A 101 -21.01 -19.99 -15.76
CA ALA A 101 -20.30 -19.27 -16.80
C ALA A 101 -19.41 -20.23 -17.62
N LYS A 102 -19.50 -20.16 -18.95
CA LYS A 102 -18.63 -20.90 -19.88
C LYS A 102 -17.23 -20.27 -20.03
N ASN A 103 -17.06 -19.06 -19.49
CA ASN A 103 -15.84 -18.27 -19.54
C ASN A 103 -15.49 -17.77 -18.12
N ARG A 104 -14.49 -16.90 -17.99
CA ARG A 104 -14.05 -16.30 -16.72
C ARG A 104 -15.13 -15.45 -16.00
N GLY A 105 -16.26 -15.16 -16.65
CA GLY A 105 -17.28 -14.25 -16.12
C GLY A 105 -16.80 -12.79 -16.02
N ALA A 106 -17.65 -11.93 -15.45
CA ALA A 106 -17.39 -10.50 -15.29
C ALA A 106 -16.78 -10.12 -13.92
N GLN A 107 -16.83 -11.03 -12.94
CA GLN A 107 -16.46 -10.71 -11.56
C GLN A 107 -14.95 -10.81 -11.34
N ARG A 108 -14.36 -9.85 -10.61
CA ARG A 108 -12.93 -9.83 -10.30
C ARG A 108 -12.68 -9.31 -8.90
N ILE A 109 -11.53 -9.71 -8.35
CA ILE A 109 -10.88 -9.01 -7.24
C ILE A 109 -9.61 -8.38 -7.78
N VAL A 110 -9.36 -7.11 -7.44
CA VAL A 110 -8.11 -6.43 -7.71
C VAL A 110 -7.40 -6.21 -6.38
N MET A 111 -6.18 -6.71 -6.26
CA MET A 111 -5.29 -6.45 -5.13
C MET A 111 -4.45 -5.21 -5.46
N GLY A 112 -4.41 -4.25 -4.55
CA GLY A 112 -3.50 -3.11 -4.59
C GLY A 112 -2.33 -3.32 -3.63
N GLY A 113 -1.11 -3.13 -4.11
CA GLY A 113 0.10 -3.27 -3.32
C GLY A 113 0.63 -4.71 -3.31
N THR A 114 1.27 -5.10 -2.20
CA THR A 114 1.85 -6.44 -2.04
C THR A 114 1.32 -7.08 -0.76
N LEU A 115 1.28 -8.41 -0.72
CA LEU A 115 0.83 -9.17 0.47
C LEU A 115 1.66 -8.85 1.73
N GLN A 116 2.91 -8.37 1.58
CA GLN A 116 3.78 -7.99 2.69
C GLN A 116 3.45 -6.61 3.28
N ASN A 117 2.73 -5.76 2.54
CA ASN A 117 2.51 -4.34 2.88
C ASN A 117 1.03 -4.01 3.03
N SER A 118 0.27 -4.83 3.75
CA SER A 118 -1.16 -4.61 4.03
C SER A 118 -1.95 -4.21 2.77
N PRO A 119 -2.14 -5.15 1.83
CA PRO A 119 -2.75 -4.83 0.54
C PRO A 119 -4.20 -4.38 0.69
N ASP A 120 -4.63 -3.50 -0.20
CA ASP A 120 -6.05 -3.21 -0.38
C ASP A 120 -6.67 -4.24 -1.34
N PHE A 121 -7.94 -4.58 -1.10
CA PHE A 121 -8.69 -5.43 -2.01
C PHE A 121 -9.94 -4.72 -2.53
N TYR A 122 -10.17 -4.82 -3.83
CA TYR A 122 -11.30 -4.20 -4.50
C TYR A 122 -12.08 -5.25 -5.26
N TYR A 123 -13.40 -5.24 -5.13
CA TYR A 123 -14.32 -6.15 -5.82
C TYR A 123 -15.07 -5.42 -6.92
N THR A 124 -15.18 -6.07 -8.08
CA THR A 124 -16.04 -5.66 -9.20
C THR A 124 -16.89 -6.86 -9.62
N ASN A 125 -18.17 -6.61 -9.89
CA ASN A 125 -19.10 -7.60 -10.43
C ASN A 125 -19.49 -7.31 -11.90
N ASP A 126 -18.95 -6.25 -12.49
CA ASP A 126 -19.36 -5.66 -13.76
C ASP A 126 -18.18 -5.44 -14.71
N HIS A 127 -17.14 -6.27 -14.60
CA HIS A 127 -15.96 -6.25 -15.47
C HIS A 127 -15.26 -4.88 -15.49
N TYR A 128 -14.90 -4.40 -14.29
CA TYR A 128 -14.14 -3.17 -14.02
C TYR A 128 -14.92 -1.85 -14.23
N ALA A 129 -16.23 -1.89 -14.50
CA ALA A 129 -17.02 -0.67 -14.66
C ALA A 129 -17.26 0.05 -13.33
N SER A 130 -17.31 -0.68 -12.21
CA SER A 130 -17.35 -0.12 -10.86
C SER A 130 -16.60 -0.98 -9.86
N PHE A 131 -16.21 -0.37 -8.73
CA PHE A 131 -15.48 -1.05 -7.67
C PHE A 131 -16.07 -0.78 -6.30
N LYS A 132 -15.93 -1.79 -5.42
CA LYS A 132 -16.14 -1.67 -3.98
C LYS A 132 -14.85 -2.04 -3.24
N ARG A 133 -14.40 -1.22 -2.29
CA ARG A 133 -13.29 -1.60 -1.38
C ARG A 133 -13.80 -2.65 -0.40
N ILE A 134 -13.10 -3.78 -0.31
CA ILE A 134 -13.42 -4.85 0.62
C ILE A 134 -12.92 -4.46 2.01
N GLN A 135 -13.81 -4.54 2.99
CA GLN A 135 -13.52 -4.37 4.42
C GLN A 135 -13.52 -5.76 5.06
N GLU A 136 -12.39 -6.13 5.66
CA GLU A 136 -12.19 -7.44 6.30
C GLU A 136 -12.54 -7.46 7.78
#